data_AF-A0A1B8C8J3-F1
#
_entry.id   AF-A0A1B8C8J3-F1
#
_cell.length_a   1.000
_cell.length_b   1.000
_cell.length_c   1.000
_cell.angle_alpha   90.00
_cell.angle_beta   90.00
_cell.angle_gamma   90.00
#
_symmetry.space_group_name_H-M   'P 1'
#
loop_
_entity.id
_entity.type
_entity.pdbx_description
1 polymer ?
#
loop_
_entity_poly.entity_id
_entity_poly.type
_entity_poly.pdbx_seq_one_letter_code
_entity_poly.pdbx_strand_id
1 'polypeptide(L)'
;MPPRPQARHSSSSLPQAGGSAAGYLNFAPNPEQEEGTMHRTQTLDYIVVIDGVVELELEAGERRVVRKGDVAVQRGPMHRWKNLGRTEGARVVVVAFGAEGAVEGKMEFGGE
;
A
#
# COMPACT_ATOMS: atom_id res chain seq x y z
N MET A 1 -16.58 -28.41 26.62
CA MET A 1 -16.98 -27.36 25.66
C MET A 1 -15.70 -26.83 25.03
N PRO A 2 -15.45 -27.00 23.72
CA PRO A 2 -14.24 -26.47 23.10
C PRO A 2 -14.34 -24.93 23.05
N PRO A 3 -13.21 -24.20 23.18
CA PRO A 3 -13.22 -22.75 23.06
C PRO A 3 -13.66 -22.34 21.65
N ARG A 4 -14.47 -21.27 21.57
CA ARG A 4 -14.88 -20.68 20.28
C ARG A 4 -13.63 -20.21 19.53
N PRO A 5 -13.50 -20.47 18.22
CA PRO A 5 -12.42 -19.89 17.44
C PRO A 5 -12.53 -18.37 17.52
N GLN A 6 -11.46 -17.71 17.98
CA GLN A 6 -11.36 -16.27 17.92
C GLN A 6 -11.43 -15.87 16.44
N ALA A 7 -12.30 -14.90 16.12
CA ALA A 7 -12.38 -14.34 14.78
C ALA A 7 -10.98 -13.84 14.41
N ARG A 8 -10.34 -14.48 13.43
CA ARG A 8 -9.10 -13.97 12.85
C ARG A 8 -9.46 -12.60 12.27
N HIS A 9 -8.87 -11.54 12.80
CA HIS A 9 -8.88 -10.25 12.13
C HIS A 9 -8.29 -10.50 10.75
N SER A 10 -9.10 -10.40 9.71
CA SER A 10 -8.69 -10.63 8.32
C SER A 10 -7.90 -9.40 7.86
N SER A 11 -6.68 -9.22 8.37
CA SER A 11 -5.70 -8.42 7.65
C SER A 11 -5.39 -9.21 6.39
N SER A 12 -5.79 -8.70 5.22
CA SER A 12 -5.37 -9.27 3.95
C SER A 12 -3.83 -9.19 3.94
N SER A 13 -3.17 -10.34 4.08
CA SER A 13 -1.73 -10.45 3.97
C SER A 13 -1.30 -10.12 2.54
N LEU A 14 -0.06 -9.64 2.37
CA LEU A 14 0.54 -9.56 1.04
C LEU A 14 0.61 -10.97 0.45
N PRO A 15 0.22 -11.17 -0.82
CA PRO A 15 0.08 -12.51 -1.37
C PRO A 15 1.44 -13.16 -1.65
N GLN A 16 1.53 -14.47 -1.43
CA GLN A 16 2.61 -15.29 -1.99
C GLN A 16 2.53 -15.37 -3.52
N ALA A 17 3.58 -15.89 -4.16
CA ALA A 17 3.64 -16.07 -5.61
C ALA A 17 2.40 -16.79 -6.17
N GLY A 18 1.78 -16.22 -7.21
CA GLY A 18 0.56 -16.75 -7.84
C GLY A 18 -0.74 -16.48 -7.08
N GLY A 19 -0.67 -15.92 -5.87
CA GLY A 19 -1.83 -15.49 -5.09
C GLY A 19 -2.28 -14.06 -5.43
N SER A 20 -3.45 -13.69 -4.93
CA SER A 20 -3.96 -12.32 -4.97
C SER A 20 -4.50 -11.89 -3.62
N ALA A 21 -4.38 -10.60 -3.32
CA ALA A 21 -4.94 -9.96 -2.15
C ALA A 21 -5.66 -8.68 -2.57
N ALA A 22 -6.70 -8.30 -1.85
CA ALA A 22 -7.40 -7.04 -2.09
C ALA A 22 -7.86 -6.41 -0.77
N GLY A 23 -7.78 -5.09 -0.69
CA GLY A 23 -8.18 -4.38 0.52
C GLY A 23 -8.12 -2.87 0.38
N TYR A 24 -8.50 -2.20 1.46
CA TYR A 24 -8.40 -0.75 1.59
C TYR A 24 -7.17 -0.40 2.41
N LEU A 25 -6.42 0.61 1.97
CA LEU A 25 -5.44 1.29 2.82
C LEU A 25 -5.99 2.67 3.18
N ASN A 26 -5.97 2.98 4.47
CA ASN A 26 -6.38 4.27 5.00
C ASN A 26 -5.13 5.05 5.40
N PHE A 27 -4.96 6.24 4.84
CA PHE A 27 -3.97 7.19 5.28
C PHE A 27 -4.61 8.19 6.23
N ALA A 28 -4.02 8.35 7.42
CA ALA A 28 -4.44 9.40 8.35
C ALA A 28 -4.12 10.79 7.77
N PRO A 29 -4.76 11.86 8.27
CA PRO A 29 -4.29 13.22 8.03
C PRO A 29 -2.80 13.35 8.36
N ASN A 30 -2.08 14.11 7.54
CA ASN A 30 -0.64 14.31 7.65
C ASN A 30 -0.34 15.80 7.91
N PRO A 31 -0.56 16.30 9.14
CA PRO A 31 -0.44 17.72 9.46
C PRO A 31 0.97 18.24 9.23
N GLU A 32 1.99 17.45 9.55
CA GLU A 32 3.41 17.82 9.46
C GLU A 32 4.05 17.45 8.10
N GLN A 33 3.29 16.85 7.18
CA GLN A 33 3.77 16.39 5.86
C GLN A 33 4.96 15.42 5.98
N GLU A 34 4.88 14.52 6.96
CA GLU A 34 5.85 13.45 7.15
C GLU A 34 5.93 12.57 5.89
N GLU A 35 7.14 12.11 5.58
CA GLU A 35 7.36 11.20 4.46
C GLU A 35 6.90 9.78 4.82
N GLY A 36 6.38 9.06 3.83
CA GLY A 36 6.06 7.64 4.00
C GLY A 36 7.32 6.77 4.15
N THR A 37 7.14 5.55 4.62
CA THR A 37 8.22 4.56 4.68
C THR A 37 8.55 4.06 3.27
N MET A 38 9.83 4.13 2.89
CA MET A 38 10.30 3.57 1.63
C MET A 38 10.30 2.05 1.71
N HIS A 39 9.59 1.39 0.82
CA HIS A 39 9.48 -0.07 0.81
C HIS A 39 9.16 -0.61 -0.60
N ARG A 40 9.32 -1.92 -0.75
CA ARG A 40 8.82 -2.67 -1.90
C ARG A 40 8.25 -3.99 -1.46
N THR A 41 7.34 -4.49 -2.28
CA THR A 41 6.77 -5.82 -2.20
C THR A 41 7.04 -6.52 -3.53
N GLN A 42 7.22 -7.84 -3.50
CA GLN A 42 7.42 -8.61 -4.73
C GLN A 42 6.07 -8.89 -5.39
N THR A 43 5.35 -7.82 -5.74
CA THR A 43 3.97 -7.86 -6.22
C THR A 43 3.77 -6.94 -7.42
N LEU A 44 2.71 -7.23 -8.19
CA LEU A 44 2.08 -6.28 -9.10
C LEU A 44 0.85 -5.71 -8.40
N ASP A 45 0.80 -4.39 -8.19
CA ASP A 45 -0.29 -3.73 -7.49
C ASP A 45 -1.06 -2.78 -8.42
N TYR A 46 -2.38 -2.86 -8.37
CA TYR A 46 -3.28 -1.83 -8.88
C TYR A 46 -3.82 -1.03 -7.70
N ILE A 47 -3.44 0.24 -7.61
CA ILE A 47 -3.75 1.12 -6.50
C ILE A 47 -4.68 2.22 -7.02
N VAL A 48 -5.95 2.18 -6.61
CA VAL A 48 -6.97 3.14 -7.01
C VAL A 48 -7.21 4.11 -5.87
N VAL A 49 -7.03 5.41 -6.10
CA VAL A 49 -7.36 6.42 -5.09
C VAL A 49 -8.86 6.66 -5.12
N ILE A 50 -9.54 6.31 -4.05
CA ILE A 50 -11.00 6.46 -3.96
C ILE A 50 -11.42 7.67 -3.12
N ASP A 51 -10.51 8.21 -2.31
CA ASP A 51 -10.72 9.44 -1.56
C ASP A 51 -9.40 10.13 -1.21
N GLY A 52 -9.42 11.48 -1.12
CA GLY A 52 -8.26 12.30 -0.80
C GLY A 52 -7.23 12.44 -1.95
N VAL A 53 -6.02 12.88 -1.57
CA VAL A 53 -4.88 13.09 -2.48
C VAL A 53 -3.60 12.58 -1.83
N VAL A 54 -2.89 11.71 -2.53
CA VAL A 54 -1.62 11.11 -2.06
C VAL A 54 -0.48 11.44 -3.02
N GLU A 55 0.74 11.39 -2.52
CA GLU A 55 1.96 11.47 -3.33
C GLU A 55 2.64 10.09 -3.33
N LEU A 56 2.96 9.60 -4.53
CA LEU A 56 3.84 8.46 -4.77
C LEU A 56 5.23 8.98 -5.06
N GLU A 57 6.22 8.51 -4.30
CA GLU A 57 7.63 8.75 -4.55
C GLU A 57 8.36 7.44 -4.82
N LEU A 58 9.23 7.43 -5.84
CA LEU A 58 10.10 6.30 -6.17
C LEU A 58 11.50 6.52 -5.60
N GLU A 59 12.30 5.45 -5.48
CA GLU A 59 13.68 5.50 -4.97
C GLU A 59 14.59 6.52 -5.68
N ALA A 60 14.40 6.73 -6.99
CA ALA A 60 15.14 7.73 -7.77
C ALA A 60 14.67 9.18 -7.53
N GLY A 61 13.75 9.41 -6.59
CA GLY A 61 13.22 10.73 -6.23
C GLY A 61 12.09 11.25 -7.14
N GLU A 62 11.66 10.49 -8.15
CA GLU A 62 10.48 10.87 -8.94
C GLU A 62 9.23 10.87 -8.05
N ARG A 63 8.48 11.97 -8.08
CA ARG A 63 7.25 12.16 -7.31
C ARG A 63 6.06 12.41 -8.21
N ARG A 64 4.92 11.83 -7.88
CA ARG A 64 3.64 12.01 -8.58
C ARG A 64 2.51 12.21 -7.58
N VAL A 65 1.75 13.29 -7.78
CA VAL A 65 0.49 13.51 -7.06
C VAL A 65 -0.60 12.68 -7.73
N VAL A 66 -1.22 11.80 -6.95
CA VAL A 66 -2.27 10.87 -7.38
C VAL A 66 -3.56 11.26 -6.65
N ARG A 67 -4.60 11.61 -7.41
CA ARG A 67 -5.86 12.15 -6.90
C ARG A 67 -6.97 11.12 -6.97
N LYS A 68 -8.06 11.37 -6.26
CA LYS A 68 -9.30 10.60 -6.37
C LYS A 68 -9.68 10.33 -7.84
N GLY A 69 -9.88 9.05 -8.16
CA GLY A 69 -10.18 8.56 -9.51
C GLY A 69 -8.96 8.08 -10.29
N ASP A 70 -7.75 8.48 -9.90
CA ASP A 70 -6.52 8.02 -10.54
C ASP A 70 -6.15 6.59 -10.10
N VAL A 71 -5.39 5.92 -10.96
CA VAL A 71 -4.87 4.58 -10.74
C VAL A 71 -3.35 4.57 -10.93
N ALA A 72 -2.63 4.02 -9.94
CA ALA A 72 -1.22 3.69 -10.09
C ALA A 72 -1.06 2.18 -10.29
N VAL A 73 -0.22 1.82 -11.27
CA VAL A 73 0.17 0.42 -11.52
C VAL A 73 1.63 0.24 -11.10
N GLN A 74 1.83 -0.51 -10.02
CA GLN A 74 3.11 -0.62 -9.34
C GLN A 74 3.70 -2.01 -9.56
N ARG A 75 4.81 -2.09 -10.30
CA ARG A 75 5.46 -3.34 -10.73
C ARG A 75 6.66 -3.71 -9.86
N GLY A 76 6.45 -3.81 -8.55
CA GLY A 76 7.51 -4.02 -7.54
C GLY A 76 8.61 -2.95 -7.38
N PRO A 77 8.44 -1.66 -7.73
CA PRO A 77 9.45 -0.65 -7.42
C PRO A 77 9.57 -0.41 -5.90
N MET A 78 10.75 0.05 -5.50
CA MET A 78 10.95 0.72 -4.21
C MET A 78 10.25 2.07 -4.24
N HIS A 79 9.33 2.28 -3.29
CA HIS A 79 8.43 3.42 -3.29
C HIS A 79 7.97 3.80 -1.88
N ARG A 80 7.46 5.02 -1.72
CA ARG A 80 6.71 5.44 -0.54
C ARG A 80 5.46 6.22 -0.95
N TRP A 81 4.45 6.12 -0.10
CA TRP A 81 3.22 6.88 -0.23
C TRP A 81 3.07 7.80 0.98
N LYS A 82 2.67 9.04 0.75
CA LYS A 82 2.20 9.92 1.82
C LYS A 82 0.89 10.59 1.46
N ASN A 83 0.08 10.85 2.46
CA ASN A 83 -1.10 11.70 2.31
C ASN A 83 -0.67 13.17 2.27
N LEU A 84 -1.20 13.93 1.31
CA LEU A 84 -0.97 15.38 1.20
C LEU A 84 -2.00 16.20 2.00
N GLY A 85 -3.10 15.59 2.43
CA GLY A 85 -4.10 16.23 3.28
C GLY A 85 -3.57 16.46 4.70
N ARG A 86 -3.50 17.73 5.13
CA ARG A 86 -3.08 18.09 6.51
C ARG A 86 -4.16 17.83 7.56
N THR A 87 -5.42 17.97 7.18
CA THR A 87 -6.59 17.85 8.06
C THR A 87 -7.50 16.69 7.68
N GLU A 88 -7.37 16.18 6.47
CA GLU A 88 -8.22 15.11 5.91
C GLU A 88 -7.39 13.86 5.62
N GLY A 89 -7.99 12.69 5.82
CA GLY A 89 -7.40 11.41 5.44
C GLY A 89 -7.47 11.17 3.93
N ALA A 90 -6.82 10.11 3.48
CA ALA A 90 -6.97 9.59 2.12
C ALA A 90 -7.24 8.08 2.17
N ARG A 91 -7.89 7.55 1.14
CA ARG A 91 -8.18 6.12 1.04
C ARG A 91 -7.89 5.61 -0.35
N VAL A 92 -7.22 4.47 -0.40
CA VAL A 92 -6.97 3.73 -1.64
C VAL A 92 -7.51 2.31 -1.54
N VAL A 93 -7.91 1.76 -2.68
CA VAL A 93 -8.13 0.33 -2.87
C VAL A 93 -6.88 -0.24 -3.51
N VAL A 94 -6.37 -1.35 -2.99
CA VAL A 94 -5.25 -2.07 -3.57
C VAL A 94 -5.71 -3.46 -3.96
N VAL A 95 -5.38 -3.86 -5.19
CA VAL A 95 -5.41 -5.25 -5.63
C VAL A 95 -3.98 -5.64 -5.95
N ALA A 96 -3.42 -6.58 -5.19
CA ALA A 96 -2.05 -7.04 -5.30
C ALA A 96 -2.01 -8.48 -5.82
N PHE A 97 -1.06 -8.76 -6.71
CA PHE A 97 -0.75 -10.08 -7.23
C PHE A 97 0.67 -10.45 -6.86
N GLY A 98 0.86 -11.61 -6.24
CA GLY A 98 2.19 -12.11 -5.88
C GLY A 98 2.98 -12.50 -7.13
N ALA A 99 4.10 -11.80 -7.37
CA ALA A 99 5.00 -12.12 -8.47
C ALA A 99 5.83 -13.38 -8.16
N GLU A 100 6.62 -13.84 -9.13
CA GLU A 100 7.57 -14.93 -8.91
C GLU A 100 8.50 -14.60 -7.73
N GLY A 101 8.67 -15.56 -6.81
CA GLY A 101 9.48 -15.40 -5.59
C GLY A 101 8.76 -14.74 -4.40
N ALA A 102 7.55 -14.21 -4.58
CA ALA A 102 6.83 -13.54 -3.51
C ALA A 102 6.51 -14.49 -2.35
N VAL A 103 6.79 -14.02 -1.13
CA VAL A 103 6.51 -14.72 0.12
C VAL A 103 5.37 -14.00 0.84
N GLU A 104 4.40 -14.77 1.36
CA GLU A 104 3.25 -14.20 2.05
C GLU A 104 3.67 -13.24 3.18
N GLY A 105 3.08 -12.05 3.19
CA GLY A 105 3.34 -11.03 4.22
C GLY A 105 4.72 -10.37 4.15
N LYS A 106 5.60 -10.75 3.19
CA LYS A 106 6.95 -10.19 3.09
C LYS A 106 6.92 -8.80 2.44
N MET A 107 7.57 -7.85 3.12
CA MET A 107 7.86 -6.50 2.63
C MET A 107 9.34 -6.21 2.86
N GLU A 108 9.98 -5.53 1.91
CA GLU A 108 11.37 -5.11 1.98
C GLU A 108 11.39 -3.60 2.18
N PHE A 109 12.08 -3.13 3.22
CA PHE A 109 12.18 -1.70 3.54
C PHE A 109 13.48 -1.14 2.99
N GLY A 110 13.43 0.11 2.51
CA GLY A 110 14.58 0.88 2.04
C GLY A 110 14.85 2.10 2.92
N GLY A 111 16.08 2.61 2.83
CA GLY A 111 16.58 3.76 3.60
C GLY A 111 17.61 3.35 4.65
N GLU A 112 18.75 4.07 4.66
CA GLU A 112 19.52 4.34 5.88
C GLU A 112 18.92 5.56 6.59
#